data_AF-A0A1H8KWP6-F1
#
_entry.id   AF-A0A1H8KWP6-F1
#
_cell.length_a   1.000
_cell.length_b   1.000
_cell.length_c   1.000
_cell.angle_alpha   90.00
_cell.angle_beta   90.00
_cell.angle_gamma   90.00
#
_symmetry.space_group_name_H-M   'P 1'
#
loop_
_entity.id
_entity.type
_entity.pdbx_description
1 polymer ?
#
loop_
_entity_poly.entity_id
_entity_poly.type
_entity_poly.pdbx_seq_one_letter_code
_entity_poly.pdbx_strand_id
1 'polypeptide(L)'
;MKKTALYSLALFAGVNFLSSCGRSGYFTTNNHLRNNVTGVDTEGFRFFKTTYEKASHGAELAKFVGSLNTSASVKELAGQIASTYDSILPTVYSLAEKNHVLLPDPGMPAFEVPAAIGGKDSVAFNEAAYLKEALKTQEELTEQFEVVSENTLPGLNAYARLQLPKMEKLKEELAK
;
A
#
# COMPACT_ATOMS: atom_id res chain seq x y z
N MET A 1 43.67 66.06 0.97
CA MET A 1 42.56 66.94 0.51
C MET A 1 41.53 66.08 -0.21
N LYS A 2 40.26 66.27 0.15
CA LYS A 2 39.06 65.54 -0.30
C LYS A 2 38.88 65.53 -1.82
N LYS A 3 38.47 64.38 -2.39
CA LYS A 3 37.52 64.28 -3.52
C LYS A 3 36.77 62.94 -3.46
N THR A 4 35.70 62.86 -2.67
CA THR A 4 34.68 61.82 -2.81
C THR A 4 33.59 62.37 -3.71
N ALA A 5 33.49 61.83 -4.93
CA ALA A 5 32.44 62.15 -5.88
C ALA A 5 31.16 61.39 -5.49
N LEU A 6 30.07 62.14 -5.31
CA LEU A 6 28.72 61.62 -5.28
C LEU A 6 28.30 61.23 -6.70
N TYR A 7 27.64 60.07 -6.84
CA TYR A 7 26.52 59.95 -7.76
C TYR A 7 25.35 59.24 -7.08
N SER A 8 24.18 59.80 -7.34
CA SER A 8 22.93 59.64 -6.62
C SER A 8 22.01 58.60 -7.28
N LEU A 9 21.12 58.06 -6.44
CA LEU A 9 19.75 57.60 -6.72
C LEU A 9 19.47 56.66 -7.91
N ALA A 10 19.02 55.45 -7.58
CA ALA A 10 17.92 54.80 -8.29
C ALA A 10 16.98 54.14 -7.28
N LEU A 11 15.77 54.71 -7.16
CA LEU A 11 14.61 54.13 -6.51
C LEU A 11 14.16 52.88 -7.29
N PHE A 12 13.98 51.76 -6.60
CA PHE A 12 12.99 50.76 -6.98
C PHE A 12 12.16 50.40 -5.75
N ALA A 13 11.02 51.09 -5.63
CA ALA A 13 9.89 50.60 -4.87
C ALA A 13 9.24 49.47 -5.68
N GLY A 14 8.98 48.33 -5.05
CA GLY A 14 8.16 47.29 -5.67
C GLY A 14 8.46 45.88 -5.20
N VAL A 15 7.50 45.33 -4.47
CA VAL A 15 7.18 43.90 -4.40
C VAL A 15 8.11 43.04 -3.53
N ASN A 16 7.67 42.78 -2.29
CA ASN A 16 7.64 41.42 -1.75
C ASN A 16 6.42 41.28 -0.82
N PHE A 17 5.24 41.47 -1.41
CA PHE A 17 3.98 40.89 -0.88
C PHE A 17 3.96 39.41 -1.27
N LEU A 18 4.73 38.58 -0.57
CA LEU A 18 4.49 37.14 -0.50
C LEU A 18 4.99 36.67 0.87
N SER A 19 4.25 37.02 1.92
CA SER A 19 4.05 36.10 3.04
C SER A 19 3.39 34.84 2.46
N SER A 20 4.21 33.99 1.86
CA SER A 20 3.86 32.62 1.52
C SER A 20 3.15 32.04 2.73
N CYS A 21 1.93 31.56 2.50
CA CYS A 21 1.15 30.84 3.48
C CYS A 21 2.06 29.83 4.17
N GLY A 22 2.43 30.12 5.41
CA GLY A 22 2.87 29.11 6.37
C GLY A 22 1.68 28.20 6.64
N ARG A 23 1.37 27.31 5.69
CA ARG A 23 0.52 26.15 5.95
C ARG A 23 1.45 25.09 6.51
N SER A 24 1.77 25.26 7.79
CA SER A 24 2.36 24.21 8.59
C SER A 24 1.47 22.98 8.54
N GLY A 25 2.04 21.85 8.14
CA GLY A 25 1.64 20.56 8.67
C GLY A 25 0.24 20.06 8.32
N TYR A 26 -0.09 19.99 7.04
CA TYR A 26 -0.91 18.87 6.57
C TYR A 26 0.00 17.95 5.75
N PHE A 27 0.80 17.15 6.45
CA PHE A 27 1.07 15.80 5.95
C PHE A 27 -0.28 15.08 6.02
N THR A 28 -1.10 15.26 4.99
CA THR A 28 -2.17 14.30 4.73
C THR A 28 -1.46 12.98 4.52
N THR A 29 -1.74 12.00 5.38
CA THR A 29 -1.40 10.61 5.08
C THR A 29 -1.80 10.34 3.62
N ASN A 30 -0.86 9.83 2.83
CA ASN A 30 -0.91 9.80 1.36
C ASN A 30 -2.15 9.11 0.75
N ASN A 31 -3.01 8.48 1.56
CA ASN A 31 -4.30 7.91 1.15
C ASN A 31 -5.32 8.95 0.62
N HIS A 32 -5.05 10.25 0.77
CA HIS A 32 -5.87 11.31 0.17
C HIS A 32 -5.30 11.91 -1.10
N LEU A 33 -4.15 11.42 -1.59
CA LEU A 33 -3.62 11.85 -2.88
C LEU A 33 -4.51 11.29 -4.00
N ARG A 34 -5.56 12.07 -4.30
CA ARG A 34 -6.28 12.15 -5.58
C ARG A 34 -7.46 11.18 -5.84
N ASN A 35 -8.21 10.72 -4.84
CA ASN A 35 -9.49 10.01 -5.10
C ASN A 35 -10.44 10.83 -6.02
N ASN A 36 -10.45 12.16 -5.87
CA ASN A 36 -11.31 13.08 -6.63
C ASN A 36 -11.08 13.15 -8.15
N VAL A 37 -10.04 12.50 -8.68
CA VAL A 37 -9.77 12.40 -10.12
C VAL A 37 -9.76 10.95 -10.62
N THR A 38 -10.15 10.01 -9.75
CA THR A 38 -10.27 8.59 -10.09
C THR A 38 -11.69 8.23 -10.48
N GLY A 39 -11.86 7.14 -11.21
CA GLY A 39 -13.17 6.61 -11.62
C GLY A 39 -13.87 5.78 -10.55
N VAL A 40 -13.40 5.84 -9.30
CA VAL A 40 -13.89 5.02 -8.18
C VAL A 40 -14.34 5.89 -7.02
N ASP A 41 -15.21 5.33 -6.17
CA ASP A 41 -15.54 5.95 -4.89
C ASP A 41 -14.44 5.70 -3.84
N THR A 42 -14.67 6.19 -2.62
CA THR A 42 -13.72 6.06 -1.51
C THR A 42 -13.41 4.61 -1.13
N GLU A 43 -14.37 3.69 -1.30
CA GLU A 43 -14.19 2.28 -0.96
C GLU A 43 -13.38 1.57 -2.02
N GLY A 44 -13.70 1.78 -3.30
CA GLY A 44 -12.93 1.25 -4.42
C GLY A 44 -11.50 1.80 -4.43
N PHE A 45 -11.32 3.10 -4.15
CA PHE A 45 -9.99 3.69 -4.01
C PHE A 45 -9.20 3.00 -2.91
N ARG A 46 -9.79 2.86 -1.71
CA ARG A 46 -9.15 2.20 -0.56
C ARG A 46 -8.79 0.76 -0.86
N PHE A 47 -9.70 0.02 -1.51
CA PHE A 47 -9.47 -1.35 -1.95
C PHE A 47 -8.23 -1.44 -2.83
N PHE A 48 -8.12 -0.63 -3.88
CA PHE A 48 -6.96 -0.71 -4.78
C PHE A 48 -5.64 -0.44 -4.06
N LYS A 49 -5.57 0.60 -3.22
CA LYS A 49 -4.35 0.94 -2.49
C LYS A 49 -3.98 -0.15 -1.48
N THR A 50 -4.93 -0.52 -0.63
CA THR A 50 -4.72 -1.46 0.48
C THR A 50 -4.45 -2.87 -0.03
N THR A 51 -5.26 -3.35 -0.98
CA THR A 51 -5.14 -4.70 -1.52
C THR A 51 -3.83 -4.86 -2.26
N TYR A 52 -3.44 -3.89 -3.09
CA TYR A 52 -2.18 -3.99 -3.83
C TYR A 52 -0.97 -3.97 -2.88
N GLU A 53 -0.93 -3.05 -1.92
CA GLU A 53 0.17 -2.94 -0.95
C GLU A 53 0.32 -4.23 -0.14
N LYS A 54 -0.78 -4.68 0.49
CA LYS A 54 -0.77 -5.85 1.38
C LYS A 54 -0.55 -7.16 0.65
N ALA A 55 -1.18 -7.35 -0.51
CA ALA A 55 -0.99 -8.58 -1.27
C ALA A 55 0.42 -8.65 -1.89
N SER A 56 0.98 -7.53 -2.36
CA SER A 56 2.36 -7.50 -2.88
C SER A 56 3.36 -7.82 -1.78
N HIS A 57 3.28 -7.13 -0.64
CA HIS A 57 4.17 -7.39 0.50
C HIS A 57 4.00 -8.81 1.05
N GLY A 58 2.75 -9.25 1.23
CA GLY A 58 2.44 -10.60 1.72
C GLY A 58 2.95 -11.71 0.79
N ALA A 59 2.91 -11.51 -0.54
CA ALA A 59 3.42 -12.47 -1.51
C ALA A 59 4.96 -12.58 -1.41
N GLU A 60 5.65 -11.45 -1.30
CA GLU A 60 7.11 -11.41 -1.13
C GLU A 60 7.54 -12.02 0.21
N LEU A 61 6.82 -11.71 1.30
CA LEU A 61 7.08 -12.28 2.61
C LEU A 61 6.88 -13.80 2.60
N ALA A 62 5.81 -14.28 1.97
CA ALA A 62 5.54 -15.70 1.87
C ALA A 62 6.60 -16.43 1.01
N LYS A 63 7.06 -15.82 -0.10
CA LYS A 63 8.19 -16.35 -0.89
C LYS A 63 9.48 -16.39 -0.08
N PHE A 64 9.76 -15.36 0.71
CA PHE A 64 10.88 -15.33 1.64
C PHE A 64 10.80 -16.48 2.64
N VAL A 65 9.66 -16.67 3.31
CA VAL A 65 9.45 -17.77 4.28
C VAL A 65 9.58 -19.14 3.63
N GLY A 66 9.06 -19.32 2.42
CA GLY A 66 9.22 -20.56 1.64
C GLY A 66 10.68 -20.95 1.39
N SER A 67 11.59 -19.97 1.35
CA SER A 67 13.04 -20.19 1.20
C SER A 67 13.78 -20.54 2.49
N LEU A 68 13.15 -20.34 3.66
CA LEU A 68 13.78 -20.59 4.96
C LEU A 68 13.75 -22.07 5.34
N ASN A 69 14.57 -22.43 6.34
CA ASN A 69 14.46 -23.72 7.00
C ASN A 69 13.40 -23.64 8.12
N THR A 70 12.17 -23.99 7.80
CA THR A 70 10.98 -23.93 8.67
C THR A 70 10.14 -25.20 8.50
N SER A 71 9.14 -25.38 9.37
CA SER A 71 8.20 -26.50 9.30
C SER A 71 7.52 -26.64 7.93
N ALA A 72 7.25 -27.89 7.52
CA ALA A 72 6.64 -28.18 6.21
C ALA A 72 5.24 -27.55 6.06
N SER A 73 4.47 -27.51 7.14
CA SER A 73 3.16 -26.85 7.18
C SER A 73 3.25 -25.34 6.93
N VAL A 74 4.23 -24.65 7.54
CA VAL A 74 4.44 -23.22 7.33
C VAL A 74 4.88 -22.94 5.89
N LYS A 75 5.72 -23.79 5.29
CA LYS A 75 6.10 -23.66 3.87
C LYS A 75 4.91 -23.85 2.93
N GLU A 76 4.05 -24.82 3.21
CA GLU A 76 2.86 -25.08 2.41
C GLU A 76 1.91 -23.88 2.46
N LEU A 77 1.60 -23.37 3.66
CA LEU A 77 0.77 -22.17 3.84
C LEU A 77 1.40 -20.94 3.15
N ALA A 78 2.71 -20.75 3.28
CA ALA A 78 3.41 -19.68 2.57
C ALA A 78 3.28 -19.82 1.04
N GLY A 79 3.41 -21.03 0.50
CA GLY A 79 3.17 -21.27 -0.93
C GLY A 79 1.74 -20.93 -1.37
N GLN A 80 0.75 -21.27 -0.56
CA GLN A 80 -0.66 -20.96 -0.82
C GLN A 80 -0.95 -19.45 -0.77
N ILE A 81 -0.38 -18.73 0.19
CA ILE A 81 -0.47 -17.26 0.29
C ILE A 81 0.14 -16.61 -0.95
N ALA A 82 1.39 -16.96 -1.28
CA ALA A 82 2.09 -16.39 -2.43
C ALA A 82 1.31 -16.61 -3.72
N SER A 83 0.84 -17.83 -3.96
CA SER A 83 0.03 -18.18 -5.13
C SER A 83 -1.30 -17.41 -5.17
N THR A 84 -1.97 -17.26 -4.03
CA THR A 84 -3.24 -16.53 -3.95
C THR A 84 -3.04 -15.05 -4.26
N TYR A 85 -2.07 -14.41 -3.63
CA TYR A 85 -1.80 -12.98 -3.82
C TYR A 85 -1.26 -12.68 -5.23
N ASP A 86 -0.33 -13.49 -5.75
CA ASP A 86 0.16 -13.35 -7.13
C ASP A 86 -0.96 -13.51 -8.17
N SER A 87 -1.99 -14.32 -7.88
CA SER A 87 -3.12 -14.49 -8.79
C SER A 87 -4.08 -13.30 -8.85
N ILE A 88 -4.22 -12.55 -7.75
CA ILE A 88 -5.15 -11.40 -7.70
C ILE A 88 -4.50 -10.10 -8.16
N LEU A 89 -3.20 -9.92 -7.89
CA LEU A 89 -2.47 -8.67 -8.15
C LEU A 89 -2.59 -8.15 -9.60
N PRO A 90 -2.47 -8.98 -10.66
CA PRO A 90 -2.62 -8.49 -12.03
C PRO A 90 -4.00 -7.90 -12.32
N THR A 91 -5.05 -8.51 -11.77
CA THR A 91 -6.43 -8.03 -11.99
C THR A 91 -6.70 -6.77 -11.17
N VAL A 92 -6.22 -6.71 -9.92
CA VAL A 92 -6.28 -5.51 -9.09
C VAL A 92 -5.58 -4.34 -9.78
N TYR A 93 -4.37 -4.57 -10.31
CA TYR A 93 -3.62 -3.56 -11.06
C TYR A 93 -4.38 -3.08 -12.30
N SER A 94 -4.87 -4.01 -13.13
CA SER A 94 -5.62 -3.67 -14.35
C SER A 94 -6.91 -2.89 -14.06
N LEU A 95 -7.65 -3.28 -13.01
CA LEU A 95 -8.84 -2.55 -12.57
C LEU A 95 -8.49 -1.16 -12.03
N ALA A 96 -7.39 -1.02 -11.30
CA ALA A 96 -6.92 0.27 -10.82
C ALA A 96 -6.55 1.20 -11.98
N GLU A 97 -5.77 0.71 -12.95
CA GLU A 97 -5.36 1.45 -14.14
C GLU A 97 -6.57 1.95 -14.94
N LYS A 98 -7.55 1.05 -15.17
CA LYS A 98 -8.82 1.39 -15.85
C LYS A 98 -9.60 2.50 -15.14
N ASN A 99 -9.51 2.57 -13.81
CA ASN A 99 -10.17 3.59 -13.00
C ASN A 99 -9.24 4.74 -12.60
N HIS A 100 -8.08 4.87 -13.26
CA HIS A 100 -7.11 5.94 -13.03
C HIS A 100 -6.55 6.01 -11.61
N VAL A 101 -6.55 4.90 -10.89
CA VAL A 101 -5.90 4.77 -9.58
C VAL A 101 -4.44 4.39 -9.81
N LEU A 102 -3.52 5.24 -9.33
CA LEU A 102 -2.09 5.02 -9.48
C LEU A 102 -1.60 3.89 -8.56
N LEU A 103 -1.09 2.82 -9.18
CA LEU A 103 -0.41 1.70 -8.53
C LEU A 103 0.93 1.38 -9.26
N PRO A 104 1.98 0.93 -8.56
CA PRO A 104 2.15 1.01 -7.10
C PRO A 104 2.07 2.47 -6.61
N ASP A 105 1.75 2.66 -5.32
CA ASP A 105 1.85 4.00 -4.73
C ASP A 105 3.32 4.46 -4.77
N PRO A 106 3.64 5.67 -5.28
CA PRO A 106 4.99 6.22 -5.18
C PRO A 106 5.54 6.30 -3.75
N GLY A 107 4.66 6.36 -2.74
CA GLY A 107 5.00 6.33 -1.32
C GLY A 107 4.98 4.93 -0.69
N MET A 108 4.76 3.86 -1.47
CA MET A 108 4.77 2.50 -0.94
C MET A 108 6.18 2.15 -0.45
N PRO A 109 6.34 1.62 0.78
CA PRO A 109 7.64 1.18 1.26
C PRO A 109 8.17 0.05 0.38
N ALA A 110 9.50 -0.02 0.24
CA ALA A 110 10.14 -1.19 -0.32
C ALA A 110 9.87 -2.42 0.57
N PHE A 111 9.95 -3.61 -0.01
CA PHE A 111 9.78 -4.83 0.77
C PHE A 111 10.83 -4.94 1.87
N GLU A 112 10.33 -5.10 3.09
CA GLU A 112 11.12 -5.39 4.27
C GLU A 112 10.43 -6.48 5.10
N VAL A 113 11.21 -7.42 5.63
CA VAL A 113 10.71 -8.46 6.52
C VAL A 113 10.45 -7.83 7.90
N PRO A 114 9.23 -7.92 8.44
CA PRO A 114 8.92 -7.38 9.76
C PRO A 114 9.90 -7.87 10.83
N ALA A 115 10.40 -6.96 11.66
CA ALA A 115 11.39 -7.27 12.69
C ALA A 115 10.95 -8.42 13.62
N ALA A 116 9.65 -8.52 13.92
CA ALA A 116 9.07 -9.59 14.74
C ALA A 116 9.17 -11.00 14.12
N ILE A 117 9.25 -11.10 12.79
CA ILE A 117 9.34 -12.36 12.03
C ILE A 117 10.80 -12.82 11.90
N GLY A 118 11.73 -11.87 11.91
CA GLY A 118 13.15 -12.11 11.76
C GLY A 118 13.68 -11.49 10.48
N GLY A 119 14.08 -10.21 10.57
CA GLY A 119 14.71 -9.48 9.46
C GLY A 119 16.14 -9.93 9.19
N LYS A 120 16.82 -9.25 8.25
CA LYS A 120 18.21 -9.51 7.83
C LYS A 120 19.22 -9.63 9.00
N ASP A 121 18.91 -9.02 10.13
CA ASP A 121 19.78 -8.96 11.32
C ASP A 121 19.29 -9.85 12.50
N SER A 122 18.23 -10.63 12.31
CA SER A 122 17.72 -11.57 13.34
C SER A 122 18.39 -12.93 13.24
N VAL A 123 18.75 -13.50 14.40
CA VAL A 123 19.43 -14.80 14.52
C VAL A 123 18.47 -15.99 14.29
N ALA A 124 17.15 -15.79 14.32
CA ALA A 124 16.18 -16.85 14.06
C ALA A 124 14.86 -16.33 13.48
N PHE A 125 14.29 -17.14 12.58
CA PHE A 125 12.94 -16.97 12.05
C PHE A 125 11.90 -17.31 13.12
N ASN A 126 10.85 -16.50 13.22
CA ASN A 126 9.75 -16.69 14.15
C ASN A 126 8.46 -17.11 13.42
N GLU A 127 8.21 -18.42 13.38
CA GLU A 127 7.01 -19.02 12.76
C GLU A 127 5.71 -18.44 13.31
N ALA A 128 5.59 -18.28 14.63
CA ALA A 128 4.37 -17.78 15.26
C ALA A 128 4.09 -16.32 14.90
N ALA A 129 5.14 -15.48 14.83
CA ALA A 129 4.99 -14.10 14.39
C ALA A 129 4.60 -14.02 12.91
N TYR A 130 5.15 -14.90 12.06
CA TYR A 130 4.78 -14.97 10.65
C TYR A 130 3.31 -15.35 10.47
N LEU A 131 2.85 -16.44 11.10
CA LEU A 131 1.47 -16.89 10.98
C LEU A 131 0.47 -15.83 11.48
N LYS A 132 0.80 -15.15 12.58
CA LYS A 132 -0.02 -14.04 13.10
C LYS A 132 -0.11 -12.88 12.11
N GLU A 133 1.00 -12.48 11.50
CA GLU A 133 1.00 -11.39 10.52
C GLU A 133 0.27 -11.78 9.23
N ALA A 134 0.45 -13.03 8.78
CA ALA A 134 -0.24 -13.58 7.62
C ALA A 134 -1.76 -13.62 7.82
N LEU A 135 -2.22 -14.10 8.98
CA LEU A 135 -3.65 -14.11 9.33
C LEU A 135 -4.22 -12.69 9.37
N LYS A 136 -3.55 -11.76 10.07
CA LYS A 136 -3.99 -10.36 10.13
C LYS A 136 -4.11 -9.74 8.74
N THR A 137 -3.10 -9.96 7.89
CA THR A 137 -3.12 -9.45 6.52
C THR A 137 -4.28 -10.06 5.72
N GLN A 138 -4.52 -11.37 5.87
CA GLN A 138 -5.61 -12.07 5.20
C GLN A 138 -6.99 -11.60 5.68
N GLU A 139 -7.15 -11.30 6.97
CA GLU A 139 -8.37 -10.70 7.53
C GLU A 139 -8.65 -9.33 6.91
N GLU A 140 -7.65 -8.45 6.89
CA GLU A 140 -7.76 -7.11 6.31
C GLU A 140 -8.08 -7.17 4.81
N LEU A 141 -7.43 -8.08 4.07
CA LEU A 141 -7.73 -8.28 2.65
C LEU A 141 -9.15 -8.81 2.44
N THR A 142 -9.55 -9.83 3.19
CA THR A 142 -10.91 -10.38 3.12
C THR A 142 -11.95 -9.29 3.38
N GLU A 143 -11.76 -8.46 4.40
CA GLU A 143 -12.63 -7.31 4.69
C GLU A 143 -12.71 -6.33 3.51
N GLN A 144 -11.58 -6.00 2.88
CA GLN A 144 -11.60 -5.14 1.69
C GLN A 144 -12.44 -5.75 0.56
N PHE A 145 -12.30 -7.07 0.30
CA PHE A 145 -13.10 -7.78 -0.69
C PHE A 145 -14.59 -7.83 -0.34
N GLU A 146 -14.94 -8.05 0.93
CA GLU A 146 -16.32 -8.01 1.42
C GLU A 146 -16.95 -6.62 1.17
N VAL A 147 -16.27 -5.55 1.56
CA VAL A 147 -16.75 -4.17 1.38
C VAL A 147 -17.01 -3.88 -0.09
N VAL A 148 -16.05 -4.15 -0.98
CA VAL A 148 -16.24 -3.79 -2.39
C VAL A 148 -17.11 -4.77 -3.17
N SER A 149 -17.50 -5.91 -2.58
CA SER A 149 -18.48 -6.82 -3.18
C SER A 149 -19.87 -6.20 -3.33
N GLU A 150 -20.17 -5.18 -2.53
CA GLU A 150 -21.40 -4.38 -2.60
C GLU A 150 -21.20 -3.00 -3.25
N ASN A 151 -20.01 -2.76 -3.81
CA ASN A 151 -19.70 -1.49 -4.44
C ASN A 151 -20.56 -1.24 -5.70
N THR A 152 -20.81 0.03 -6.01
CA THR A 152 -21.62 0.42 -7.18
C THR A 152 -20.88 0.26 -8.51
N LEU A 153 -19.55 0.11 -8.50
CA LEU A 153 -18.74 -0.11 -9.70
C LEU A 153 -18.85 -1.56 -10.20
N PRO A 154 -19.52 -1.84 -11.34
CA PRO A 154 -19.87 -3.21 -11.73
C PRO A 154 -18.69 -4.14 -12.01
N GLY A 155 -17.55 -3.59 -12.45
CA GLY A 155 -16.35 -4.39 -12.69
C GLY A 155 -15.65 -4.80 -11.39
N LEU A 156 -15.71 -3.93 -10.38
CA LEU A 156 -15.06 -4.15 -9.09
C LEU A 156 -15.88 -5.10 -8.22
N ASN A 157 -17.20 -4.88 -8.13
CA ASN A 157 -18.06 -5.73 -7.30
C ASN A 157 -18.14 -7.17 -7.81
N ALA A 158 -18.19 -7.39 -9.13
CA ALA A 158 -18.22 -8.71 -9.73
C ALA A 158 -16.90 -9.44 -9.51
N TYR A 159 -15.77 -8.73 -9.65
CA TYR A 159 -14.46 -9.27 -9.34
C TYR A 159 -14.36 -9.66 -7.86
N ALA A 160 -14.81 -8.79 -6.96
CA ALA A 160 -14.74 -9.02 -5.53
C ALA A 160 -15.59 -10.24 -5.11
N ARG A 161 -16.84 -10.33 -5.57
CA ARG A 161 -17.72 -11.49 -5.33
C ARG A 161 -17.12 -12.80 -5.84
N LEU A 162 -16.40 -12.76 -6.96
CA LEU A 162 -15.74 -13.94 -7.52
C LEU A 162 -14.56 -14.41 -6.66
N GLN A 163 -13.77 -13.48 -6.11
CA GLN A 163 -12.57 -13.82 -5.34
C GLN A 163 -12.83 -14.03 -3.85
N LEU A 164 -13.90 -13.47 -3.30
CA LEU A 164 -14.19 -13.52 -1.86
C LEU A 164 -14.17 -14.94 -1.28
N PRO A 165 -14.77 -15.97 -1.90
CA PRO A 165 -14.70 -17.33 -1.36
C PRO A 165 -13.26 -17.89 -1.27
N LYS A 166 -12.37 -17.49 -2.19
CA LYS A 166 -10.96 -17.87 -2.14
C LYS A 166 -10.25 -17.20 -0.97
N MET A 167 -10.58 -15.93 -0.70
CA MET A 167 -10.02 -15.17 0.42
C MET A 167 -10.51 -15.72 1.77
N GLU A 168 -11.79 -16.05 1.88
CA GLU A 168 -12.36 -16.68 3.08
C GLU A 168 -11.72 -18.03 3.36
N LYS A 169 -11.55 -18.87 2.34
CA LYS A 169 -10.91 -20.18 2.49
C LYS A 169 -9.48 -20.06 3.03
N LEU A 170 -8.67 -19.14 2.49
CA LEU A 170 -7.30 -18.93 2.96
C LEU A 170 -7.27 -18.39 4.41
N LYS A 171 -8.25 -17.54 4.78
CA LYS A 171 -8.43 -17.05 6.15
C LYS A 171 -8.69 -18.22 7.12
N GLU A 172 -9.58 -19.14 6.74
CA GLU A 172 -9.88 -20.33 7.54
C GLU A 172 -8.69 -21.29 7.66
N GLU A 173 -7.87 -21.42 6.61
CA GLU A 173 -6.66 -22.24 6.63
C GLU A 173 -5.59 -21.65 7.58
N LEU A 174 -5.46 -20.33 7.64
CA LEU A 174 -4.54 -19.62 8.54
C LEU A 174 -4.99 -19.57 10.00
N ALA A 175 -6.28 -19.76 10.27
CA ALA A 175 -6.86 -19.72 11.62
C ALA A 175 -6.79 -21.07 12.37
N LYS A 176 -6.31 -22.14 11.72
CA LYS A 176 -6.16 -23.49 12.29
C LYS A 176 -4.83 -23.63 13.04
#